data_AF-A0AA38M4W4-F1
#
_entry.id   AF-A0AA38M4W4-F1
#
_cell.length_a   1.000
_cell.length_b   1.000
_cell.length_c   1.000
_cell.angle_alpha   90.00
_cell.angle_beta   90.00
_cell.angle_gamma   90.00
#
_symmetry.space_group_name_H-M   'P 1'
#
loop_
_entity.id
_entity.type
_entity.pdbx_description
1 polymer ?
#
loop_
_entity_poly.entity_id
_entity_poly.type
_entity_poly.pdbx_seq_one_letter_code
_entity_poly.pdbx_strand_id
1 'polypeptide(L)'
;MVKNLEKCLTIFNGANGNRWTMLFAASLGGYKNVVEYMVKCGTEINSADEDGWTPLLAASSQSHEKIVECLVKCGAEINRADKYGQTPLYAASSQGHENVVEFLVKCGAEINRADNYGRTPLCAASSQDHEKVFECLVKCVAETNRADKSGKKHRFTQLPRKVRKKLSNA
;
A
#
# COMPACT_ATOMS: atom_id res chain seq x y z
N MET A 1 35.54 4.98 -9.80
CA MET A 1 35.00 6.36 -9.65
C MET A 1 33.49 6.46 -9.80
N VAL A 2 32.78 5.53 -10.46
CA VAL A 2 31.31 5.64 -10.68
C VAL A 2 30.45 5.26 -9.46
N LYS A 3 30.92 4.36 -8.58
CA LYS A 3 30.16 3.87 -7.41
C LYS A 3 29.94 4.89 -6.27
N ASN A 4 30.58 6.06 -6.31
CA ASN A 4 30.41 7.11 -5.28
C ASN A 4 29.37 8.18 -5.66
N LEU A 5 28.99 8.28 -6.94
CA LEU A 5 27.90 9.15 -7.38
C LEU A 5 26.51 8.54 -7.09
N GLU A 6 26.41 7.20 -7.03
CA GLU A 6 25.19 6.47 -6.68
C GLU A 6 24.68 6.77 -5.26
N LYS A 7 25.58 7.08 -4.30
CA LYS A 7 25.19 7.42 -2.92
C LYS A 7 24.71 8.87 -2.75
N CYS A 8 25.19 9.81 -3.57
CA CYS A 8 24.87 11.23 -3.43
C CYS A 8 23.48 11.62 -3.96
N LEU A 9 22.82 10.76 -4.75
CA LEU A 9 21.48 11.03 -5.30
C LEU A 9 20.34 10.43 -4.44
N THR A 10 20.66 9.65 -3.41
CA THR A 10 19.70 8.76 -2.75
C THR A 10 19.12 9.23 -1.43
N ILE A 11 19.80 10.08 -0.65
CA ILE A 11 19.35 10.45 0.71
C ILE A 11 19.59 11.95 0.93
N PHE A 12 18.52 12.71 1.07
CA PHE A 12 18.54 14.07 1.58
C PHE A 12 18.22 14.03 3.08
N ASN A 13 19.10 14.64 3.88
CA ASN A 13 18.77 14.93 5.27
C ASN A 13 17.90 16.19 5.26
N GLY A 14 16.61 16.05 5.56
CA GLY A 14 15.74 17.19 5.77
C GLY A 14 16.22 18.00 6.97
N ALA A 15 15.88 19.29 7.01
CA ALA A 15 16.23 20.19 8.12
C ALA A 15 15.70 19.71 9.50
N ASN A 16 14.83 18.70 9.49
CA ASN A 16 14.13 18.15 10.65
C ASN A 16 14.80 16.87 11.17
N GLY A 17 15.93 16.44 10.60
CA GLY A 17 16.61 15.18 10.92
C GLY A 17 16.13 13.97 10.11
N ASN A 18 14.97 14.05 9.47
CA ASN A 18 14.41 12.94 8.69
C ASN A 18 15.24 12.67 7.42
N ARG A 19 15.59 11.40 7.22
CA ARG A 19 16.22 10.90 5.99
C ARG A 19 15.15 10.67 4.93
N TRP A 20 15.09 11.51 3.92
CA TRP A 20 14.19 11.34 2.78
C TRP A 20 14.95 10.90 1.55
N THR A 21 14.44 9.89 0.86
CA THR A 21 14.95 9.54 -0.47
C THR A 21 14.26 10.41 -1.52
N MET A 22 14.99 10.75 -2.57
CA MET A 22 14.42 11.51 -3.69
C MET A 22 13.24 10.77 -4.33
N LEU A 23 13.32 9.43 -4.36
CA LEU A 23 12.25 8.55 -4.83
C LEU A 23 11.01 8.62 -3.95
N PHE A 24 11.18 8.67 -2.63
CA PHE A 24 10.08 8.86 -1.70
C PHE A 24 9.36 10.19 -1.95
N ALA A 25 10.10 11.30 -2.01
CA ALA A 25 9.52 12.62 -2.23
C ALA A 25 8.80 12.70 -3.59
N ALA A 26 9.38 12.13 -4.65
CA ALA A 26 8.75 12.07 -5.96
C ALA A 26 7.49 11.21 -5.97
N SER A 27 7.49 10.10 -5.22
CA SER A 27 6.34 9.20 -5.10
C SER A 27 5.21 9.82 -4.29
N LEU A 28 5.53 10.55 -3.22
CA LEU A 28 4.56 11.31 -2.43
C LEU A 28 3.96 12.47 -3.24
N GLY A 29 4.80 13.20 -3.98
CA GLY A 29 4.41 14.37 -4.78
C GLY A 29 3.77 14.08 -6.13
N GLY A 30 3.69 12.81 -6.56
CA GLY A 30 3.06 12.45 -7.83
C GLY A 30 3.93 12.69 -9.07
N TYR A 31 5.24 12.87 -8.91
CA TYR A 31 6.17 13.19 -9.99
C TYR A 31 6.59 11.94 -10.78
N LYS A 32 5.67 11.37 -11.58
CA LYS A 32 5.88 10.14 -12.35
C LYS A 32 7.18 10.11 -13.15
N ASN A 33 7.48 11.17 -13.91
CA ASN A 33 8.68 11.22 -14.75
C ASN A 33 9.98 11.14 -13.93
N VAL A 34 9.95 11.73 -12.73
CA VAL A 34 11.06 11.73 -11.79
C VAL A 34 11.24 10.33 -11.18
N VAL A 35 10.14 9.68 -10.79
CA VAL A 35 10.15 8.27 -10.34
C VAL A 35 10.73 7.35 -11.41
N GLU A 36 10.23 7.43 -12.65
CA GLU A 36 10.70 6.58 -13.75
C GLU A 36 12.20 6.78 -14.04
N TYR A 37 12.68 8.02 -13.97
CA TYR A 37 14.09 8.32 -14.14
C TYR A 37 14.94 7.70 -13.04
N MET A 38 14.55 7.87 -11.76
CA MET A 38 15.28 7.32 -10.61
C MET A 38 15.36 5.80 -10.62
N VAL A 39 14.26 5.15 -10.97
CA VAL A 39 14.20 3.69 -11.07
C VAL A 39 15.14 3.20 -12.17
N LYS A 40 15.19 3.88 -13.33
CA LYS A 40 16.17 3.58 -14.39
C LYS A 40 17.62 3.79 -13.95
N CYS A 41 17.87 4.73 -13.05
CA CYS A 41 19.20 4.96 -12.46
C CYS A 41 19.59 3.95 -11.37
N GLY A 42 18.77 2.93 -11.08
CA GLY A 42 19.09 1.91 -10.08
C GLY A 42 18.94 2.38 -8.63
N THR A 43 18.04 3.34 -8.37
CA THR A 43 17.74 3.78 -7.00
C THR A 43 17.16 2.63 -6.17
N GLU A 44 17.53 2.54 -4.89
CA GLU A 44 16.92 1.58 -3.95
C GLU A 44 15.42 1.89 -3.75
N ILE A 45 14.57 1.01 -4.28
CA ILE A 45 13.10 1.20 -4.37
C ILE A 45 12.43 1.07 -3.00
N ASN A 46 12.97 0.22 -2.12
CA ASN A 46 12.35 -0.12 -0.84
C ASN A 46 12.92 0.69 0.34
N SER A 47 13.70 1.75 0.05
CA SER A 47 14.21 2.65 1.07
C SER A 47 13.06 3.33 1.79
N ALA A 48 12.91 3.01 3.07
CA ALA A 48 11.92 3.62 3.93
C ALA A 48 12.51 4.81 4.69
N ASP A 49 11.65 5.77 5.06
CA ASP A 49 12.01 6.79 6.04
C ASP A 49 12.10 6.20 7.45
N GLU A 50 12.29 7.08 8.44
CA GLU A 50 12.40 6.66 9.83
C GLU A 50 11.17 5.91 10.31
N ASP A 51 9.97 6.23 9.83
CA ASP A 51 8.71 5.60 10.24
C ASP A 51 8.35 4.36 9.43
N GLY A 52 9.25 3.91 8.55
CA GLY A 52 9.03 2.74 7.72
C GLY A 52 8.21 3.06 6.46
N TRP A 53 7.96 4.34 6.16
CA TRP A 53 7.23 4.72 4.96
C TRP A 53 8.09 4.53 3.71
N THR A 54 7.66 3.60 2.86
CA THR A 54 8.29 3.35 1.56
C THR A 54 7.72 4.27 0.48
N PRO A 55 8.40 4.43 -0.67
CA PRO A 55 7.85 5.13 -1.83
C PRO A 55 6.52 4.55 -2.30
N LEU A 56 6.36 3.23 -2.23
CA LEU A 56 5.11 2.55 -2.59
C LEU A 56 3.98 2.92 -1.63
N LEU A 57 4.24 2.95 -0.33
CA LEU A 57 3.26 3.34 0.68
C LEU A 57 2.85 4.81 0.51
N ALA A 58 3.82 5.71 0.27
CA ALA A 58 3.56 7.11 -0.02
C ALA A 58 2.67 7.30 -1.26
N ALA A 59 3.03 6.71 -2.40
CA ALA A 59 2.22 6.78 -3.62
C ALA A 59 0.82 6.20 -3.43
N SER A 60 0.71 5.10 -2.68
CA SER A 60 -0.57 4.45 -2.39
C SER A 60 -1.47 5.31 -1.50
N SER A 61 -0.90 6.08 -0.57
CA SER A 61 -1.66 7.02 0.27
C SER A 61 -2.20 8.24 -0.49
N GLN A 62 -1.61 8.59 -1.63
CA GLN A 62 -1.92 9.80 -2.40
C GLN A 62 -2.65 9.54 -3.73
N SER A 63 -3.12 8.31 -3.98
CA SER A 63 -3.82 7.93 -5.23
C SER A 63 -2.97 7.97 -6.50
N HIS A 64 -1.63 7.94 -6.38
CA HIS A 64 -0.74 8.03 -7.55
C HIS A 64 -0.60 6.68 -8.27
N GLU A 65 -1.70 6.19 -8.86
CA GLU A 65 -1.83 4.86 -9.49
C GLU A 65 -0.67 4.53 -10.44
N LYS A 66 -0.33 5.43 -11.36
CA LYS A 66 0.77 5.21 -12.32
C LYS A 66 2.14 5.04 -11.65
N ILE A 67 2.35 5.67 -10.50
CA ILE A 67 3.57 5.53 -9.70
C ILE A 67 3.55 4.19 -8.96
N VAL A 68 2.42 3.84 -8.35
CA VAL A 68 2.22 2.52 -7.71
C VAL A 68 2.53 1.41 -8.71
N GLU A 69 1.98 1.48 -9.92
CA GLU A 69 2.26 0.53 -10.99
C GLU A 69 3.75 0.43 -11.32
N CYS A 70 4.41 1.58 -11.51
CA CYS A 70 5.82 1.63 -11.85
C CYS A 70 6.68 0.98 -10.75
N LEU A 71 6.44 1.35 -9.49
CA LEU A 71 7.17 0.83 -8.35
C LEU A 71 6.98 -0.69 -8.20
N VAL A 72 5.74 -1.18 -8.29
CA VAL A 72 5.45 -2.62 -8.20
C VAL A 72 6.12 -3.40 -9.34
N LYS A 73 6.03 -2.91 -10.59
CA LYS A 73 6.71 -3.53 -11.75
C LYS A 73 8.23 -3.58 -11.59
N CYS A 74 8.80 -2.69 -10.79
CA CYS A 74 10.23 -2.61 -10.55
C CYS A 74 10.68 -3.31 -9.25
N GLY A 75 9.79 -4.08 -8.60
CA GLY A 75 10.15 -4.91 -7.45
C GLY A 75 9.96 -4.24 -6.08
N ALA A 76 9.09 -3.22 -5.99
CA ALA A 76 8.67 -2.71 -4.70
C ALA A 76 7.96 -3.81 -3.87
N GLU A 77 8.27 -3.88 -2.58
CA GLU A 77 7.68 -4.84 -1.66
C GLU A 77 6.21 -4.48 -1.35
N ILE A 78 5.27 -5.12 -2.04
CA ILE A 78 3.82 -4.85 -1.97
C ILE A 78 3.26 -4.88 -0.54
N ASN A 79 3.76 -5.79 0.29
CA ASN A 79 3.28 -6.03 1.65
C ASN A 79 4.19 -5.44 2.74
N ARG A 80 5.17 -4.60 2.37
CA ARG A 80 6.04 -3.94 3.36
C ARG A 80 5.21 -2.95 4.17
N ALA A 81 5.20 -3.17 5.47
CA ALA A 81 4.44 -2.34 6.41
C ALA A 81 5.34 -1.28 7.04
N ASP A 82 4.75 -0.14 7.38
CA ASP A 82 5.39 0.87 8.20
C ASP A 82 5.51 0.42 9.68
N LYS A 83 6.06 1.28 10.55
CA LYS A 83 6.17 1.01 11.99
C LYS A 83 4.84 0.72 12.69
N TYR A 84 3.72 1.18 12.13
CA TYR A 84 2.38 0.97 12.67
C TYR A 84 1.72 -0.31 12.11
N GLY A 85 2.42 -1.06 11.27
CA GLY A 85 1.88 -2.25 10.61
C GLY A 85 1.00 -1.92 9.40
N GLN A 86 0.96 -0.66 8.95
CA GLN A 86 0.14 -0.25 7.82
C GLN A 86 0.85 -0.60 6.51
N THR A 87 0.16 -1.33 5.64
CA THR A 87 0.64 -1.70 4.30
C THR A 87 0.18 -0.68 3.26
N PRO A 88 0.77 -0.68 2.04
CA PRO A 88 0.26 0.12 0.92
C PRO A 88 -1.24 -0.09 0.66
N LEU A 89 -1.72 -1.34 0.76
CA LEU A 89 -3.14 -1.66 0.62
C LEU A 89 -3.98 -1.04 1.75
N TYR A 90 -3.50 -1.09 2.99
CA TYR A 90 -4.17 -0.43 4.12
C TYR A 90 -4.27 1.08 3.89
N ALA A 91 -3.17 1.73 3.49
CA ALA A 91 -3.13 3.17 3.26
C ALA A 91 -4.09 3.58 2.13
N ALA A 92 -4.05 2.90 0.98
CA ALA A 92 -4.98 3.15 -0.12
C ALA A 92 -6.45 2.94 0.30
N SER A 93 -6.70 1.90 1.11
CA SER A 93 -8.06 1.60 1.58
C SER A 93 -8.57 2.64 2.58
N SER A 94 -7.71 3.12 3.47
CA SER A 94 -8.03 4.18 4.44
C SER A 94 -8.28 5.53 3.79
N GLN A 95 -7.79 5.76 2.57
CA GLN A 95 -7.93 7.02 1.84
C GLN A 95 -8.95 6.94 0.69
N GLY A 96 -9.54 5.76 0.46
CA GLY A 96 -10.60 5.59 -0.53
C GLY A 96 -10.11 5.45 -1.97
N HIS A 97 -8.84 5.12 -2.18
CA HIS A 97 -8.21 5.08 -3.51
C HIS A 97 -8.51 3.75 -4.23
N GLU A 98 -9.71 3.65 -4.79
CA GLU A 98 -10.26 2.45 -5.43
C GLU A 98 -9.33 1.81 -6.47
N ASN A 99 -8.82 2.59 -7.43
CA ASN A 99 -7.95 2.05 -8.49
C ASN A 99 -6.65 1.46 -7.92
N VAL A 100 -6.06 2.14 -6.93
CA VAL A 100 -4.84 1.66 -6.26
C VAL A 100 -5.12 0.38 -5.49
N VAL A 101 -6.26 0.31 -4.79
CA VAL A 101 -6.70 -0.90 -4.08
C VAL A 101 -6.86 -2.06 -5.06
N GLU A 102 -7.59 -1.85 -6.16
CA GLU A 102 -7.82 -2.90 -7.16
C GLU A 102 -6.48 -3.40 -7.75
N PHE A 103 -5.58 -2.47 -8.09
CA PHE A 103 -4.27 -2.82 -8.63
C PHE A 103 -3.42 -3.61 -7.62
N LEU A 104 -3.31 -3.16 -6.37
CA LEU A 104 -2.52 -3.83 -5.34
C LEU A 104 -3.07 -5.24 -5.05
N VAL A 105 -4.39 -5.39 -4.99
CA VAL A 105 -5.04 -6.70 -4.80
C VAL A 105 -4.73 -7.64 -5.97
N LYS A 106 -4.82 -7.16 -7.22
CA LYS A 106 -4.44 -7.94 -8.41
C LYS A 106 -2.97 -8.37 -8.38
N CYS A 107 -2.10 -7.58 -7.76
CA CYS A 107 -0.68 -7.89 -7.61
C CYS A 107 -0.36 -8.77 -6.38
N GLY A 108 -1.37 -9.26 -5.66
CA GLY A 108 -1.18 -10.19 -4.53
C GLY A 108 -0.93 -9.53 -3.18
N ALA A 109 -1.43 -8.31 -2.97
CA ALA A 109 -1.42 -7.69 -1.66
C ALA A 109 -2.22 -8.51 -0.62
N GLU A 110 -1.72 -8.58 0.61
CA GLU A 110 -2.34 -9.30 1.72
C GLU A 110 -3.60 -8.58 2.22
N ILE A 111 -4.76 -8.92 1.65
CA ILE A 111 -6.06 -8.27 1.90
C ILE A 111 -6.48 -8.27 3.38
N ASN A 112 -6.08 -9.31 4.13
CA ASN A 112 -6.45 -9.50 5.52
C ASN A 112 -5.34 -9.12 6.52
N ARG A 113 -4.22 -8.55 6.06
CA ARG A 113 -3.14 -8.14 6.97
C ARG A 113 -3.63 -7.01 7.87
N ALA A 114 -3.60 -7.24 9.17
CA ALA A 114 -3.94 -6.23 10.15
C ALA A 114 -2.72 -5.37 10.49
N ASP A 115 -2.98 -4.10 10.79
CA ASP A 115 -2.00 -3.21 11.41
C ASP A 115 -1.74 -3.59 12.88
N ASN A 116 -0.85 -2.87 13.56
CA ASN A 116 -0.50 -3.14 14.95
C ASN A 116 -1.66 -2.95 15.95
N TYR A 117 -2.78 -2.37 15.49
CA TYR A 117 -4.00 -2.17 16.28
C TYR A 117 -5.09 -3.19 15.93
N GLY A 118 -4.78 -4.19 15.08
CA GLY A 118 -5.74 -5.20 14.65
C GLY A 118 -6.71 -4.73 13.57
N ARG A 119 -6.47 -3.57 12.94
CA ARG A 119 -7.33 -3.02 11.88
C ARG A 119 -6.87 -3.54 10.52
N THR A 120 -7.77 -4.13 9.76
CA THR A 120 -7.52 -4.58 8.38
C THR A 120 -7.81 -3.45 7.37
N PRO A 121 -7.34 -3.55 6.11
CA PRO A 121 -7.72 -2.63 5.04
C PRO A 121 -9.23 -2.44 4.91
N LEU A 122 -9.99 -3.52 5.09
CA LEU A 122 -11.46 -3.48 5.07
C LEU A 122 -12.06 -2.70 6.24
N CYS A 123 -11.48 -2.83 7.44
CA CYS A 123 -11.86 -2.00 8.59
C CYS A 123 -11.55 -0.51 8.34
N ALA A 124 -10.41 -0.21 7.72
CA ALA A 124 -10.03 1.16 7.38
C ALA A 124 -11.02 1.79 6.39
N ALA A 125 -11.33 1.12 5.28
CA ALA A 125 -12.32 1.56 4.30
C ALA A 125 -13.71 1.78 4.92
N SER A 126 -14.14 0.86 5.80
CA SER A 126 -15.44 0.99 6.49
C SER A 126 -15.46 2.12 7.51
N SER A 127 -14.33 2.47 8.13
CA SER A 127 -14.27 3.54 9.15
C SER A 127 -14.33 4.94 8.55
N GLN A 128 -13.97 5.07 7.27
CA GLN A 128 -13.92 6.33 6.52
C GLN A 128 -15.05 6.43 5.48
N ASP A 129 -16.07 5.55 5.56
CA ASP A 129 -17.22 5.48 4.66
C ASP A 129 -16.86 5.37 3.15
N HIS A 130 -15.75 4.68 2.84
CA HIS A 130 -15.31 4.41 1.46
C HIS A 130 -16.01 3.17 0.88
N GLU A 131 -17.30 3.30 0.55
CA GLU A 131 -18.16 2.19 0.14
C GLU A 131 -17.64 1.40 -1.07
N LYS A 132 -17.12 2.07 -2.11
CA LYS A 132 -16.59 1.39 -3.30
C LYS A 132 -15.37 0.52 -3.00
N VAL A 133 -14.41 1.06 -2.23
CA VAL A 133 -13.25 0.31 -1.76
C VAL A 133 -13.70 -0.88 -0.91
N PHE A 134 -14.66 -0.65 -0.02
CA PHE A 134 -15.22 -1.69 0.82
C PHE A 134 -15.82 -2.83 -0.01
N GLU A 135 -16.64 -2.51 -1.02
CA GLU A 135 -17.23 -3.49 -1.94
C GLU A 135 -16.17 -4.25 -2.75
N CYS A 136 -15.16 -3.53 -3.27
CA CYS A 136 -14.03 -4.11 -3.99
C CYS A 136 -13.29 -5.15 -3.12
N LEU A 137 -12.93 -4.77 -1.89
CA LEU A 137 -12.24 -5.66 -0.96
C LEU A 137 -13.11 -6.86 -0.56
N VAL A 138 -14.41 -6.67 -0.31
CA VAL A 138 -15.35 -7.77 -0.02
C VAL A 138 -15.39 -8.78 -1.16
N LYS A 139 -15.50 -8.29 -2.40
CA LYS A 139 -15.54 -9.13 -3.60
C LYS A 139 -14.25 -9.95 -3.73
N CYS A 140 -13.09 -9.30 -3.59
CA CYS A 140 -11.80 -9.99 -3.67
C CYS A 140 -11.59 -11.01 -2.54
N VAL A 141 -12.10 -10.74 -1.33
CA VAL A 141 -12.10 -11.71 -0.21
C VAL A 141 -12.99 -12.92 -0.53
N ALA A 142 -14.15 -12.74 -1.15
CA ALA A 142 -15.02 -13.85 -1.54
C ALA A 142 -14.37 -14.74 -2.62
N GLU A 143 -13.67 -14.13 -3.59
CA GLU A 143 -12.96 -14.84 -4.66
C GLU A 143 -11.76 -15.65 -4.11
N THR A 144 -10.96 -15.06 -3.22
CA THR A 144 -9.82 -15.76 -2.58
C THR A 144 -10.27 -16.94 -1.71
N ASN A 145 -11.38 -16.82 -0.98
CA ASN A 145 -11.95 -17.94 -0.20
C ASN A 145 -12.50 -19.08 -1.08
N ARG A 146 -13.01 -18.79 -2.29
CA ARG A 146 -13.47 -19.83 -3.23
C ARG A 146 -12.30 -20.62 -3.84
N ALA A 147 -11.16 -19.97 -4.02
CA ALA A 147 -9.94 -20.62 -4.50
C ALA A 147 -9.29 -21.51 -3.43
N ASP A 148 -9.44 -21.17 -2.15
CA ASP A 148 -8.94 -21.96 -1.01
C ASP A 148 -9.95 -23.07 -0.60
N LYS A 149 -9.88 -24.23 -1.26
CA LYS A 149 -10.66 -25.42 -0.89
C LYS A 149 -10.24 -26.07 0.45
N SER A 150 -9.32 -25.48 1.22
CA SER A 150 -8.76 -26.11 2.44
C SER A 150 -9.55 -25.88 3.74
N GLY A 151 -10.71 -25.22 3.70
CA GLY A 151 -11.64 -25.20 4.84
C GLY A 151 -11.17 -24.42 6.06
N LYS A 152 -10.08 -23.64 5.98
CA LYS A 152 -9.74 -22.66 7.02
C LYS A 152 -10.70 -21.48 6.90
N LYS A 153 -11.77 -21.52 7.68
CA LYS A 153 -12.69 -20.38 7.88
C LYS A 153 -11.90 -19.15 8.32
N HIS A 154 -11.47 -18.32 7.37
CA HIS A 154 -10.90 -17.02 7.69
C HIS A 154 -11.96 -16.21 8.43
N ARG A 155 -11.62 -15.81 9.65
CA ARG A 155 -12.55 -15.29 10.66
C ARG A 155 -13.21 -13.99 10.21
N PHE A 156 -14.39 -14.10 9.58
CA PHE A 156 -15.36 -13.01 9.42
C PHE A 156 -15.85 -12.42 10.77
N THR A 157 -15.43 -13.00 11.90
CA THR A 157 -15.81 -12.60 13.27
C THR A 157 -15.13 -11.32 13.75
N GLN A 158 -14.34 -10.63 12.93
CA GLN A 158 -13.75 -9.32 13.27
C GLN A 158 -14.33 -8.14 12.47
N LEU A 159 -15.26 -8.39 11.54
CA LEU A 159 -15.88 -7.29 10.79
C LEU A 159 -16.80 -6.46 11.70
N PRO A 160 -16.83 -5.12 11.53
CA PRO A 160 -17.77 -4.24 12.22
C PRO A 160 -19.22 -4.73 12.05
N ARG A 161 -20.08 -4.57 13.07
CA ARG A 161 -21.49 -5.04 13.02
C ARG A 161 -22.25 -4.52 11.80
N LYS A 162 -21.97 -3.28 11.35
CA LYS A 162 -22.55 -2.68 10.14
C LYS A 162 -22.24 -3.50 8.88
N VAL A 163 -20.99 -3.95 8.76
CA VAL A 163 -20.50 -4.77 7.65
C VAL A 163 -21.15 -6.15 7.65
N ARG A 164 -21.27 -6.80 8.81
CA ARG A 164 -21.93 -8.11 8.91
C ARG A 164 -23.41 -8.04 8.50
N LYS A 165 -24.11 -6.97 8.87
CA LYS A 165 -25.51 -6.75 8.47
C LYS A 165 -25.68 -6.52 6.97
N LYS A 166 -24.74 -5.83 6.31
CA LYS A 166 -24.76 -5.66 4.84
C LYS A 166 -24.48 -6.99 4.11
N LEU A 167 -23.55 -7.78 4.61
CA LEU A 167 -23.21 -9.10 4.04
C LEU A 167 -24.26 -10.19 4.28
N SER A 168 -25.10 -10.09 5.32
CA SER A 168 -26.16 -11.06 5.59
C SER A 168 -27.43 -10.85 4.75
N ASN A 169 -27.53 -9.71 4.06
CA ASN A 169 -28.72 -9.29 3.32
C ASN A 169 -28.52 -9.32 1.78
N ALA A 170 -27.38 -9.85 1.31
CA ALA A 170 -27.08 -10.10 -0.09
C ALA A 170 -27.07 -11.61 -0.37
#